data_AF-A0A5Q4VG79-F1
#
_entry.id   AF-A0A5Q4VG79-F1
#
_cell.length_a   1.000
_cell.length_b   1.000
_cell.length_c   1.000
_cell.angle_alpha   90.00
_cell.angle_beta   90.00
_cell.angle_gamma   90.00
#
_symmetry.space_group_name_H-M   'P 1'
#
loop_
_entity.id
_entity.type
_entity.pdbx_description
1 polymer ?
#
loop_
_entity_poly.entity_id
_entity_poly.type
_entity_poly.pdbx_seq_one_letter_code
_entity_poly.pdbx_strand_id
1 'polypeptide(L)'
;MSNLITDGITYHEADYGASSAGYIQRANHDIRKDAEDKSVQVLYQIIINRNHTREEKFATLAHELGHLYCGHLGSPSDNWWPDRNLKSKEVSEFEAESVAWLVCERMGIKNPSAQYLSGYLDKDNKIPDVSLEAVLRAAGMVEARTLRKFPLRKEIIQDKKY
;
A
#
# COMPACT_ATOMS: atom_id res chain seq x y z
N MET A 1 9.20 5.18 -4.80
CA MET A 1 8.07 5.51 -5.70
C MET A 1 7.84 7.01 -5.68
N SER A 2 7.68 7.67 -6.82
CA SER A 2 7.53 9.13 -6.90
C SER A 2 6.08 9.63 -6.78
N ASN A 3 5.09 8.74 -6.81
CA ASN A 3 3.68 9.11 -6.98
C ASN A 3 2.80 8.90 -5.74
N LEU A 4 3.38 8.63 -4.57
CA LEU A 4 2.57 8.35 -3.37
C LEU A 4 1.65 9.53 -3.00
N ILE A 5 2.17 10.76 -3.14
CA ILE A 5 1.39 11.95 -2.81
C ILE A 5 0.20 12.19 -3.74
N THR A 6 0.18 11.59 -4.94
CA THR A 6 -0.94 11.75 -5.88
C THR A 6 -2.20 11.03 -5.41
N ASP A 7 -2.05 10.04 -4.53
CA ASP A 7 -3.15 9.37 -3.82
C ASP A 7 -3.27 9.84 -2.36
N GLY A 8 -2.61 10.94 -1.98
CA GLY A 8 -2.65 11.49 -0.62
C GLY A 8 -1.83 10.68 0.39
N ILE A 9 -0.81 9.94 -0.05
CA ILE A 9 0.01 9.08 0.80
C ILE A 9 1.33 9.78 1.12
N THR A 10 1.70 9.85 2.40
CA THR A 10 3.07 10.22 2.81
C THR A 10 3.89 8.98 3.17
N TYR A 11 5.21 9.09 2.97
CA TYR A 11 6.17 8.03 3.25
C TYR A 11 7.24 8.58 4.21
N HIS A 12 7.51 7.81 5.26
CA HIS A 12 8.51 8.14 6.27
C HIS A 12 9.33 6.89 6.61
N GLU A 13 10.58 7.10 7.03
CA GLU A 13 11.42 6.02 7.54
C GLU A 13 11.74 6.26 9.02
N ALA A 14 11.55 5.24 9.86
CA ALA A 14 11.76 5.32 11.30
C ALA A 14 12.69 4.20 11.80
N ASP A 15 13.30 4.42 12.97
CA ASP A 15 14.06 3.38 13.67
C ASP A 15 13.07 2.44 14.36
N TYR A 16 12.88 1.27 13.76
CA TYR A 16 12.17 0.15 14.38
C TYR A 16 13.17 -0.97 14.67
N GLY A 17 12.91 -1.73 15.74
CA GLY A 17 13.62 -2.98 15.99
C GLY A 17 13.43 -3.97 14.84
N ALA A 18 14.31 -4.97 14.74
CA ALA A 18 14.36 -5.92 13.63
C ALA A 18 13.05 -6.70 13.35
N SER A 19 12.10 -6.69 14.29
CA SER A 19 10.81 -7.37 14.20
C SER A 19 9.66 -6.53 13.63
N SER A 20 9.89 -5.27 13.26
CA SER A 20 8.87 -4.41 12.65
C SER A 20 9.39 -3.83 11.32
N ALA A 21 8.75 -4.23 10.23
CA ALA A 21 9.13 -3.86 8.87
C ALA A 21 8.52 -2.52 8.44
N GLY A 22 7.26 -2.29 8.77
CA GLY A 22 6.52 -1.08 8.42
C GLY A 22 5.04 -1.22 8.74
N TYR A 23 4.29 -0.16 8.46
CA TYR A 23 2.82 -0.17 8.47
C TYR A 23 2.26 1.01 7.66
N ILE A 24 1.01 0.87 7.23
CA ILE A 24 0.15 1.94 6.74
C ILE A 24 -1.03 2.22 7.68
N GLN A 25 -1.41 3.49 7.78
CA GLN A 25 -2.63 3.89 8.47
C GLN A 25 -3.30 5.10 7.79
N ARG A 26 -4.58 5.31 8.09
CA ARG A 26 -5.26 6.57 7.76
C ARG A 26 -4.62 7.73 8.54
N ALA A 27 -4.44 8.85 7.85
CA ALA A 27 -3.98 10.09 8.44
C ALA A 27 -5.14 10.85 9.10
N ASN A 28 -4.81 11.75 10.03
CA ASN A 28 -5.78 12.71 10.54
C ASN A 28 -6.19 13.68 9.42
N HIS A 29 -7.48 14.02 9.34
CA HIS A 29 -8.05 14.80 8.23
C HIS A 29 -7.42 16.19 8.02
N ASP A 30 -6.76 16.75 9.03
CA ASP A 30 -6.20 18.10 9.01
C ASP A 30 -4.76 18.17 8.48
N ILE A 31 -4.13 17.03 8.19
CA ILE A 31 -2.75 17.01 7.70
C ILE A 31 -2.73 17.39 6.22
N ARG A 32 -1.90 18.37 5.88
CA ARG A 32 -1.71 18.87 4.52
C ARG A 32 -0.26 18.87 4.13
N LYS A 33 0.01 18.74 2.83
CA LYS A 33 1.36 18.81 2.27
C LYS A 33 1.32 19.55 0.94
N ASP A 34 2.34 20.36 0.69
CA ASP A 34 2.48 21.03 -0.60
C ASP A 34 3.03 20.05 -1.65
N ALA A 35 2.39 20.01 -2.81
CA ALA A 35 2.80 19.24 -3.98
C ALA A 35 2.40 19.98 -5.26
N GLU A 36 3.34 20.19 -6.18
CA GLU A 36 3.10 20.89 -7.46
C GLU A 36 2.35 22.23 -7.28
N ASP A 37 2.84 23.07 -6.35
CA ASP A 37 2.26 24.38 -5.96
C ASP A 37 0.84 24.35 -5.40
N LYS A 38 0.31 23.15 -5.10
CA LYS A 38 -1.01 22.94 -4.51
C LYS A 38 -0.88 22.40 -3.10
N SER A 39 -1.84 22.74 -2.25
CA SER A 39 -2.00 22.09 -0.94
C SER A 39 -2.82 20.82 -1.13
N VAL A 40 -2.28 19.70 -0.69
CA VAL A 40 -2.90 18.38 -0.84
C VAL A 40 -3.21 17.81 0.55
N GLN A 41 -4.42 17.30 0.72
CA GLN A 41 -4.80 16.58 1.93
C GLN A 41 -4.06 15.24 2.00
N VAL A 42 -3.42 14.98 3.14
CA VAL A 42 -2.82 13.69 3.43
C VAL A 42 -3.92 12.78 3.96
N LEU A 43 -4.14 11.66 3.27
CA LEU A 43 -5.15 10.66 3.61
C LEU A 43 -4.55 9.45 4.31
N TYR A 44 -3.29 9.12 3.98
CA TYR A 44 -2.61 7.93 4.49
C TYR A 44 -1.15 8.22 4.82
N GLN A 45 -0.61 7.50 5.79
CA GLN A 45 0.80 7.55 6.17
C GLN A 45 1.37 6.15 6.15
N ILE A 46 2.49 5.99 5.46
CA ILE A 46 3.31 4.79 5.47
C ILE A 46 4.57 5.09 6.25
N ILE A 47 4.92 4.20 7.18
CA ILE A 47 6.22 4.21 7.85
C ILE A 47 6.92 2.90 7.57
N ILE A 48 8.18 2.96 7.14
CA ILE A 48 9.03 1.78 6.88
C ILE A 48 10.28 1.82 7.77
N ASN A 49 10.76 0.65 8.16
CA ASN A 49 12.01 0.51 8.91
C ASN A 49 13.20 1.02 8.08
N ARG A 50 13.92 2.02 8.60
CA ARG A 50 15.06 2.62 7.91
C ARG A 50 16.25 1.68 7.75
N ASN A 51 16.34 0.66 8.61
CA ASN A 51 17.47 -0.26 8.66
C ASN A 51 17.41 -1.38 7.61
N HIS A 52 16.29 -1.49 6.88
CA HIS A 52 16.12 -2.44 5.79
C HIS A 52 16.89 -2.03 4.52
N THR A 53 17.31 -3.00 3.73
CA THR A 53 17.84 -2.81 2.38
C THR A 53 16.79 -2.17 1.46
N ARG A 54 17.21 -1.69 0.30
CA ARG A 54 16.30 -1.06 -0.66
C ARG A 54 15.23 -2.03 -1.13
N GLU A 55 15.60 -3.28 -1.35
CA GLU A 55 14.74 -4.37 -1.78
C GLU A 55 13.71 -4.72 -0.69
N GLU A 56 14.15 -4.85 0.56
CA GLU A 56 13.26 -5.09 1.71
C GLU A 56 12.29 -3.93 1.95
N LYS A 57 12.76 -2.67 1.82
CA LYS A 57 11.90 -1.48 1.90
C LYS A 57 10.87 -1.47 0.78
N PHE A 58 11.25 -1.87 -0.44
CA PHE A 58 10.33 -1.95 -1.55
C PHE A 58 9.27 -3.04 -1.35
N ALA A 59 9.67 -4.23 -0.89
CA ALA A 59 8.73 -5.32 -0.58
C ALA A 59 7.74 -4.91 0.51
N THR A 60 8.24 -4.27 1.58
CA THR A 60 7.40 -3.71 2.65
C THR A 60 6.44 -2.66 2.10
N LEU A 61 6.94 -1.72 1.28
CA LEU A 61 6.09 -0.69 0.66
C LEU A 61 5.00 -1.30 -0.23
N ALA A 62 5.32 -2.34 -1.00
CA ALA A 62 4.36 -3.03 -1.85
C ALA A 62 3.28 -3.76 -1.02
N HIS A 63 3.67 -4.36 0.11
CA HIS A 63 2.73 -4.96 1.07
C HIS A 63 1.78 -3.91 1.65
N GLU A 64 2.30 -2.80 2.16
CA GLU A 64 1.49 -1.72 2.73
C GLU A 64 0.54 -1.09 1.70
N LEU A 65 1.00 -0.93 0.46
CA LEU A 65 0.14 -0.47 -0.64
C LEU A 65 -0.87 -1.54 -1.08
N GLY A 66 -0.57 -2.82 -0.87
CA GLY A 66 -1.52 -3.92 -1.02
C GLY A 66 -2.72 -3.74 -0.09
N HIS A 67 -2.48 -3.44 1.19
CA HIS A 67 -3.57 -3.11 2.12
C HIS A 67 -4.42 -1.93 1.63
N LEU A 68 -3.79 -0.90 1.10
CA LEU A 68 -4.50 0.26 0.59
C LEU A 68 -5.34 -0.06 -0.64
N TYR A 69 -4.70 -0.56 -1.70
CA TYR A 69 -5.33 -0.70 -3.02
C TYR A 69 -6.23 -1.93 -3.14
N CYS A 70 -6.09 -2.94 -2.27
CA CYS A 70 -7.12 -3.96 -2.09
C CYS A 70 -8.37 -3.43 -1.38
N GLY A 71 -8.32 -2.23 -0.82
CA GLY A 71 -9.46 -1.56 -0.18
C GLY A 71 -9.60 -1.81 1.31
N HIS A 72 -8.60 -2.39 1.98
CA HIS A 72 -8.70 -2.79 3.40
C HIS A 72 -8.79 -1.60 4.33
N LEU A 73 -8.22 -0.46 3.93
CA LEU A 73 -8.36 0.80 4.66
C LEU A 73 -9.57 1.60 4.19
N GLY A 74 -10.45 1.04 3.35
CA GLY A 74 -11.54 1.74 2.66
C GLY A 74 -11.07 2.68 1.55
N SER A 75 -12.03 3.34 0.89
CA SER A 75 -11.74 4.22 -0.26
C SER A 75 -12.19 5.66 0.00
N PRO A 76 -11.40 6.68 -0.42
CA PRO A 76 -11.84 8.09 -0.37
C PRO A 76 -12.93 8.41 -1.41
N SER A 77 -13.03 7.60 -2.47
CA SER A 77 -13.96 7.81 -3.59
C SER A 77 -14.15 6.49 -4.34
N ASP A 78 -15.37 6.21 -4.79
CA ASP A 78 -15.75 4.96 -5.48
C ASP A 78 -14.89 4.67 -6.73
N ASN A 79 -14.31 5.70 -7.33
CA ASN A 79 -13.51 5.59 -8.56
C ASN A 79 -12.02 5.33 -8.32
N TRP A 80 -11.56 5.24 -7.07
CA TRP A 80 -10.13 5.08 -6.76
C TRP A 80 -9.72 3.60 -6.69
N TRP A 81 -10.26 2.89 -5.72
CA TRP A 81 -10.16 1.45 -5.50
C TRP A 81 -11.41 0.98 -4.74
N PRO A 82 -11.71 -0.33 -4.70
CA PRO A 82 -12.86 -0.83 -3.98
C PRO A 82 -12.78 -0.47 -2.49
N ASP A 83 -13.92 -0.19 -1.85
CA ASP A 83 -13.99 -0.18 -0.39
C ASP A 83 -14.28 -1.60 0.10
N ARG A 84 -13.26 -2.24 0.68
CA ARG A 84 -13.31 -3.61 1.20
C ARG A 84 -12.77 -3.60 2.62
N ASN A 85 -13.31 -2.77 3.51
CA ASN A 85 -12.93 -2.77 4.92
C ASN A 85 -13.23 -4.14 5.57
N LEU A 86 -12.30 -5.08 5.39
CA LEU A 86 -12.44 -6.48 5.76
C LEU A 86 -12.31 -6.62 7.27
N LYS A 87 -13.18 -7.45 7.86
CA LYS A 87 -13.08 -7.82 9.28
C LYS A 87 -12.02 -8.90 9.53
N SER A 88 -11.69 -9.70 8.52
CA SER A 88 -10.72 -10.79 8.64
C SER A 88 -9.31 -10.26 8.37
N LYS A 89 -8.49 -10.20 9.43
CA LYS A 89 -7.08 -9.84 9.30
C LYS A 89 -6.34 -10.84 8.40
N GLU A 90 -6.61 -12.13 8.56
CA GLU A 90 -6.00 -13.20 7.78
C GLU A 90 -6.18 -13.02 6.28
N VAL A 91 -7.40 -12.73 5.81
CA VAL A 91 -7.66 -12.46 4.38
C VAL A 91 -6.91 -11.20 3.93
N SER A 92 -6.97 -10.13 4.73
CA SER A 92 -6.35 -8.86 4.35
C SER A 92 -4.82 -8.92 4.24
N GLU A 93 -4.18 -9.67 5.14
CA GLU A 93 -2.73 -9.90 5.16
C GLU A 93 -2.31 -10.82 4.02
N PHE A 94 -3.07 -11.90 3.75
CA PHE A 94 -2.82 -12.78 2.62
C PHE A 94 -2.85 -12.01 1.29
N GLU A 95 -3.86 -11.18 1.09
CA GLU A 95 -4.00 -10.38 -0.12
C GLU A 95 -2.87 -9.34 -0.24
N ALA A 96 -2.52 -8.65 0.84
CA ALA A 96 -1.43 -7.68 0.85
C ALA A 96 -0.06 -8.34 0.57
N GLU A 97 0.19 -9.50 1.17
CA GLU A 97 1.41 -10.29 0.92
C GLU A 97 1.46 -10.81 -0.52
N SER A 98 0.31 -11.23 -1.07
CA SER A 98 0.19 -11.66 -2.46
C SER A 98 0.51 -10.53 -3.44
N VAL A 99 0.07 -9.30 -3.13
CA VAL A 99 0.42 -8.10 -3.91
C VAL A 99 1.93 -7.87 -3.85
N ALA A 100 2.53 -7.87 -2.65
CA ALA A 100 3.96 -7.66 -2.47
C ALA A 100 4.79 -8.68 -3.27
N TRP A 101 4.43 -9.96 -3.16
CA TRP A 101 5.05 -11.05 -3.91
C TRP A 101 4.94 -10.84 -5.43
N LEU A 102 3.73 -10.64 -5.97
CA LEU A 102 3.53 -10.46 -7.40
C LEU A 102 4.33 -9.29 -7.98
N VAL A 103 4.33 -8.15 -7.28
CA VAL A 103 5.03 -6.94 -7.73
C VAL A 103 6.55 -7.16 -7.69
N CYS A 104 7.08 -7.73 -6.60
CA CYS A 104 8.51 -8.03 -6.47
C CYS A 104 8.99 -9.02 -7.53
N GLU A 105 8.26 -10.13 -7.73
CA GLU A 105 8.58 -11.14 -8.74
C GLU A 105 8.64 -10.53 -10.15
N ARG A 106 7.63 -9.74 -10.54
CA ARG A 106 7.58 -9.09 -11.86
C ARG A 106 8.67 -8.04 -12.07
N MET A 107 9.20 -7.47 -10.99
CA MET A 107 10.32 -6.53 -11.03
C MET A 107 11.69 -7.20 -10.86
N GLY A 108 11.75 -8.53 -10.71
CA GLY A 108 13.00 -9.26 -10.48
C GLY A 108 13.65 -8.97 -9.12
N ILE A 109 12.86 -8.50 -8.15
CA ILE A 109 13.32 -8.19 -6.80
C ILE A 109 13.08 -9.41 -5.93
N LYS A 110 14.15 -9.98 -5.36
CA LYS A 110 14.01 -11.09 -4.40
C LYS A 110 13.28 -10.58 -3.17
N ASN A 111 12.24 -11.30 -2.75
CA ASN A 111 11.54 -11.04 -1.50
C ASN A 111 11.29 -12.34 -0.71
N PRO A 112 11.12 -12.26 0.61
CA PRO A 112 10.78 -13.42 1.43
C PRO A 112 9.29 -13.80 1.33
N SER A 113 8.45 -13.04 0.64
CA SER A 113 6.99 -13.22 0.61
C SER A 113 6.55 -14.58 0.08
N ALA A 114 7.33 -15.22 -0.80
CA ALA A 114 7.07 -16.59 -1.23
C ALA A 114 7.06 -17.58 -0.05
N GLN A 115 7.92 -17.37 0.95
CA GLN A 115 7.97 -18.18 2.17
C GLN A 115 6.74 -17.90 3.05
N TYR A 116 6.32 -16.64 3.14
CA TYR A 116 5.12 -16.26 3.89
C TYR A 116 3.84 -16.84 3.27
N LEU A 117 3.66 -16.73 1.95
CA LEU A 117 2.50 -17.29 1.24
C LEU A 117 2.40 -18.83 1.36
N SER A 118 3.54 -19.52 1.39
CA SER A 118 3.55 -20.98 1.61
C SER A 118 3.05 -21.39 3.02
N GLY A 119 3.07 -20.47 3.99
CA GLY A 119 2.60 -20.67 5.35
C GLY A 119 1.12 -20.38 5.59
N TYR A 120 0.38 -19.90 4.59
CA TYR A 120 -1.05 -19.56 4.68
C TYR A 120 -2.00 -20.69 4.29
N LEU A 121 -1.48 -21.91 4.14
CA LEU A 121 -2.33 -23.09 4.17
C LEU A 121 -2.88 -23.23 5.59
N ASP A 122 -4.20 -23.11 5.76
CA ASP A 122 -4.83 -23.36 7.07
C ASP A 122 -4.57 -24.81 7.53
N LYS A 123 -5.07 -25.19 8.72
CA LYS A 123 -4.90 -26.56 9.24
C LYS A 123 -5.48 -27.65 8.32
N ASP A 124 -6.33 -27.27 7.35
CA ASP A 124 -6.95 -28.11 6.33
C ASP A 124 -6.34 -27.91 4.92
N ASN A 125 -5.25 -27.16 4.77
CA ASN A 125 -4.66 -26.73 3.49
C ASN A 125 -5.59 -25.90 2.58
N LYS A 126 -6.51 -25.14 3.15
CA LYS A 126 -7.37 -24.21 2.40
C LYS A 126 -6.76 -22.82 2.39
N ILE A 127 -6.92 -22.16 1.25
CA ILE A 127 -6.61 -20.74 1.08
C ILE A 127 -7.78 -19.96 1.70
N PRO A 128 -7.54 -18.88 2.46
CA PRO A 128 -8.61 -18.01 2.94
C PRO A 128 -9.43 -17.46 1.76
N ASP A 129 -10.67 -17.01 2.02
CA ASP A 129 -11.56 -16.47 0.98
C ASP A 129 -11.06 -15.11 0.46
N VAL A 130 -10.08 -15.17 -0.44
CA VAL A 130 -9.32 -14.04 -0.97
C VAL A 130 -9.87 -13.62 -2.34
N SER A 131 -9.86 -12.33 -2.61
CA SER A 131 -10.21 -11.77 -3.92
C SER A 131 -8.98 -11.68 -4.80
N LEU A 132 -8.83 -12.65 -5.71
CA LEU A 132 -7.80 -12.60 -6.74
C LEU A 132 -7.91 -11.33 -7.61
N GLU A 133 -9.13 -10.87 -7.88
CA GLU A 133 -9.36 -9.62 -8.61
C GLU A 133 -8.76 -8.42 -7.87
N ALA A 134 -9.00 -8.31 -6.56
CA ALA A 134 -8.44 -7.22 -5.76
C ALA A 134 -6.92 -7.27 -5.73
N VAL A 135 -6.33 -8.45 -5.56
CA VAL A 135 -4.87 -8.67 -5.59
C VAL A 135 -4.28 -8.24 -6.93
N LEU A 136 -4.83 -8.71 -8.05
CA LEU A 136 -4.32 -8.39 -9.39
C LEU A 136 -4.45 -6.90 -9.71
N ARG A 137 -5.59 -6.29 -9.34
CA ARG A 137 -5.81 -4.84 -9.50
C ARG A 137 -4.82 -4.03 -8.66
N ALA A 138 -4.68 -4.37 -7.38
CA ALA A 138 -3.78 -3.69 -6.46
C ALA A 138 -2.33 -3.79 -6.93
N ALA A 139 -1.87 -4.97 -7.35
CA ALA A 139 -0.53 -5.16 -7.92
C ALA A 139 -0.30 -4.25 -9.14
N GLY A 140 -1.26 -4.20 -10.09
CA GLY A 140 -1.18 -3.30 -11.23
C GLY A 140 -1.13 -1.81 -10.85
N MET A 141 -1.80 -1.42 -9.77
CA MET A 141 -1.75 -0.05 -9.25
C MET A 141 -0.37 0.26 -8.63
N VAL A 142 0.19 -0.65 -7.81
CA VAL A 142 1.54 -0.50 -7.24
C VAL A 142 2.59 -0.38 -8.35
N GLU A 143 2.55 -1.25 -9.36
CA GLU A 143 3.44 -1.22 -10.52
C GLU A 143 3.31 0.11 -11.27
N ALA A 144 2.08 0.54 -11.58
CA ALA A 144 1.84 1.78 -12.29
C ALA A 144 2.39 3.00 -11.52
N ARG A 145 2.18 3.05 -10.20
CA ARG A 145 2.73 4.12 -9.33
C ARG A 145 4.24 4.10 -9.20
N THR A 146 4.86 2.97 -9.50
CA THR A 146 6.33 2.85 -9.57
C THR A 146 6.88 3.32 -10.91
N LEU A 147 6.21 2.97 -12.02
CA LEU A 147 6.75 3.09 -13.38
C LEU A 147 6.31 4.36 -14.13
N ARG A 148 5.18 4.97 -13.76
CA ARG A 148 4.58 6.08 -14.51
C ARG A 148 4.32 7.27 -13.59
N LYS A 149 4.27 8.49 -14.15
CA LYS A 149 3.82 9.67 -13.41
C LYS A 149 2.29 9.78 -13.44
N PHE A 150 1.70 10.21 -12.34
CA PHE A 150 0.26 10.48 -12.25
C PHE A 150 0.02 11.92 -11.82
N PRO A 151 -1.05 12.57 -12.30
CA PRO A 151 -1.46 13.86 -11.75
C PRO A 151 -2.03 13.69 -10.35
N LEU A 152 -1.98 14.76 -9.55
CA LEU A 152 -2.73 14.85 -8.29
C LEU A 152 -4.22 14.60 -8.54
N ARG A 153 -4.84 13.80 -7.67
CA ARG A 153 -6.28 13.58 -7.71
C ARG A 153 -7.03 14.81 -7.22
N LYS A 154 -8.10 15.17 -7.92
CA LYS A 154 -8.84 16.42 -7.66
C LYS A 154 -9.47 16.45 -6.29
N GLU A 155 -9.88 15.28 -5.79
CA GLU A 155 -10.59 15.10 -4.53
C GLU A 155 -9.73 15.42 -3.29
N ILE A 156 -8.40 15.42 -3.43
CA ILE A 156 -7.46 15.75 -2.35
C ILE A 156 -6.80 17.11 -2.50
N ILE A 157 -7.04 17.81 -3.62
CA ILE A 157 -6.55 19.18 -3.79
C ILE A 157 -7.42 20.10 -2.95
N GLN A 158 -6.78 20.81 -2.03
CA GLN A 158 -7.41 21.84 -1.22
C GLN A 158 -7.02 23.19 -1.84
N ASP A 159 -7.95 23.83 -2.54
CA ASP A 159 -7.75 25.20 -2.99
C ASP A 159 -7.52 26.08 -1.75
N LYS A 160 -6.49 26.94 -1.80
CA LYS A 160 -6.33 27.98 -0.77
C LYS A 160 -7.60 28.84 -0.82
N LYS A 161 -8.49 28.67 0.16
CA LYS A 161 -9.51 29.69 0.46
C LYS A 161 -8.73 30.94 0.86
N TYR A 162 -8.64 31.89 -0.06
CA TYR A 162 -8.19 33.26 0.19
C TYR A 162 -9.15 33.95 1.14
#